data_AF-A0A8H7USF9-F1
#
_entry.id   AF-A0A8H7USF9-F1
#
_cell.length_a   1.000
_cell.length_b   1.000
_cell.length_c   1.000
_cell.angle_alpha   90.00
_cell.angle_beta   90.00
_cell.angle_gamma   90.00
#
_symmetry.space_group_name_H-M   'P 1'
#
loop_
_entity.id
_entity.type
_entity.pdbx_description
1 polymer ?
#
loop_
_entity_poly.entity_id
_entity_poly.type
_entity_poly.pdbx_seq_one_letter_code
_entity_poly.pdbx_strand_id
1 'polypeptide(L)'
;MLIDTAYAQKAHGFVVLVPENDPLTEDILAHCEVYEHPVLVSTTAGEAQQAKCMGIGSVFCPVEHRGHGYASQMLKLLHQQFEKDPTVRASNLYSDIGPVFYDRLGWKTMPSKEIVIAAEPSLAVPDHVKAITSSEEIERLVAKDVELLHTEMKDLESAAVCILPTADKVAWIQLRSAYYFQKLTPWTVDTLGAYIPGTDNYATFFYHFERKCIYFLRMRSDSEETTKAFLAVAQREALRFQFVKIAIWDIPTLKDNHINQTVIEMRTESISALATFDVPTEATWLANEKFAWV
;
A
#
# COMPACT_ATOMS: atom_id res chain seq x y z
N MET A 1 10.83 19.04 2.40
CA MET A 1 9.35 18.90 2.43
C MET A 1 8.99 17.52 1.88
N LEU A 2 7.83 16.92 2.17
CA LEU A 2 7.49 15.57 1.66
C LEU A 2 7.48 15.47 0.12
N ILE A 3 7.27 16.59 -0.56
CA ILE A 3 7.36 16.72 -2.02
C ILE A 3 8.80 16.71 -2.56
N ASP A 4 9.80 16.94 -1.71
CA ASP A 4 11.21 16.99 -2.09
C ASP A 4 11.91 15.63 -1.97
N THR A 5 11.19 14.58 -1.55
CA THR A 5 11.78 13.24 -1.45
C THR A 5 12.01 12.66 -2.85
N ALA A 6 12.99 11.76 -2.96
CA ALA A 6 13.29 11.07 -4.22
C ALA A 6 12.05 10.36 -4.79
N TYR A 7 11.22 9.75 -3.92
CA TYR A 7 9.96 9.13 -4.33
C TYR A 7 8.98 10.15 -4.91
N ALA A 8 8.72 11.26 -4.20
CA ALA A 8 7.72 12.24 -4.64
C ALA A 8 8.12 12.91 -5.95
N GLN A 9 9.40 13.28 -6.10
CA GLN A 9 9.90 13.90 -7.34
C GLN A 9 9.83 12.96 -8.55
N LYS A 10 9.95 11.65 -8.32
CA LYS A 10 9.98 10.63 -9.37
C LYS A 10 8.61 10.11 -9.74
N ALA A 11 7.74 9.92 -8.76
CA ALA A 11 6.58 9.04 -8.87
C ALA A 11 5.27 9.65 -8.38
N HIS A 12 5.25 10.90 -7.90
CA HIS A 12 4.03 11.56 -7.43
C HIS A 12 3.66 12.76 -8.31
N GLY A 13 2.40 12.87 -8.70
CA GLY A 13 1.88 14.00 -9.46
C GLY A 13 0.44 14.35 -9.09
N PHE A 14 -0.02 15.50 -9.58
CA PHE A 14 -1.39 15.97 -9.44
C PHE A 14 -2.05 16.05 -10.81
N VAL A 15 -3.32 15.66 -10.87
CA VAL A 15 -4.18 15.82 -12.05
C VAL A 15 -5.35 16.70 -11.67
N VAL A 16 -5.65 17.67 -12.52
CA VAL A 16 -6.81 18.56 -12.40
C VAL A 16 -7.66 18.45 -13.66
N LEU A 17 -8.97 18.46 -13.48
CA LEU A 17 -9.93 18.59 -14.57
C LEU A 17 -10.32 20.06 -14.70
N VAL A 18 -10.14 20.59 -15.91
CA VAL A 18 -10.48 21.97 -16.29
C VAL A 18 -11.23 21.96 -17.63
N PRO A 19 -11.99 23.01 -17.97
CA PRO A 19 -12.60 23.14 -19.30
C PRO A 19 -11.54 23.16 -20.41
N GLU A 20 -11.80 22.46 -21.51
CA GLU A 20 -10.87 22.35 -22.65
C GLU A 20 -10.57 23.72 -23.30
N ASN A 21 -11.56 24.62 -23.31
CA ASN A 21 -11.42 25.97 -23.86
C ASN A 21 -10.73 26.95 -22.89
N ASP A 22 -10.45 26.54 -21.65
CA ASP A 22 -9.75 27.36 -20.64
C ASP A 22 -8.84 26.49 -19.75
N PRO A 23 -7.75 25.92 -20.31
CA PRO A 23 -6.91 24.95 -19.62
C PRO A 23 -6.04 25.55 -18.51
N LEU A 24 -5.98 26.88 -18.41
CA LEU A 24 -5.19 27.61 -17.40
C LEU A 24 -6.08 28.20 -16.30
N THR A 25 -7.38 27.89 -16.30
CA THR A 25 -8.29 28.36 -15.26
C THR A 25 -7.88 27.85 -13.88
N GLU A 26 -8.11 28.69 -12.87
CA GLU A 26 -8.01 28.30 -11.47
C GLU A 26 -9.33 27.67 -10.96
N ASP A 27 -10.40 27.72 -11.77
CA ASP A 27 -11.68 27.05 -11.48
C ASP A 27 -11.59 25.54 -11.77
N ILE A 28 -10.89 24.83 -10.88
CA ILE A 28 -10.65 23.39 -10.97
C ILE A 28 -11.95 22.63 -10.71
N LEU A 29 -12.42 21.84 -11.68
CA LEU A 29 -13.69 21.10 -11.60
C LEU A 29 -13.60 19.83 -10.75
N ALA A 30 -12.44 19.18 -10.77
CA ALA A 30 -12.10 18.02 -9.96
C ALA A 30 -10.56 17.84 -9.91
N HIS A 31 -10.05 17.14 -8.91
CA HIS A 31 -8.63 16.79 -8.86
C HIS A 31 -8.39 15.41 -8.23
N CYS A 32 -7.22 14.84 -8.49
CA CYS A 32 -6.69 13.69 -7.77
C CYS A 32 -5.15 13.70 -7.75
N GLU A 33 -4.57 12.92 -6.85
CA GLU A 33 -3.15 12.58 -6.86
C GLU A 33 -2.95 11.30 -7.69
N VAL A 34 -1.83 11.23 -8.39
CA VAL A 34 -1.40 10.05 -9.15
C VAL A 34 -0.02 9.59 -8.69
N TYR A 35 0.15 8.27 -8.57
CA TYR A 35 1.36 7.64 -8.07
C TYR A 35 1.84 6.55 -9.02
N GLU A 36 3.09 6.62 -9.47
CA GLU A 36 3.68 5.56 -10.27
C GLU A 36 4.23 4.45 -9.35
N HIS A 37 3.91 3.20 -9.68
CA HIS A 37 4.44 2.01 -9.02
C HIS A 37 5.03 1.03 -10.05
N PRO A 38 6.19 0.42 -9.79
CA PRO A 38 6.59 -0.76 -10.54
C PRO A 38 5.62 -1.92 -10.26
N VAL A 39 5.25 -2.66 -11.29
CA VAL A 39 4.34 -3.80 -11.17
C VAL A 39 4.86 -4.97 -12.01
N LEU A 40 4.64 -6.18 -11.52
CA LEU A 40 4.74 -7.40 -12.31
C LEU A 40 3.35 -7.82 -12.74
N VAL A 41 3.20 -8.09 -14.04
CA VAL A 41 1.97 -8.62 -14.61
C VAL A 41 2.24 -9.95 -15.28
N SER A 42 1.37 -10.91 -15.01
CA SER A 42 1.34 -12.21 -15.67
C SER A 42 0.00 -12.36 -16.37
N THR A 43 0.01 -12.50 -17.69
CA THR A 43 -1.21 -12.72 -18.50
C THR A 43 -1.56 -14.20 -18.61
N THR A 44 -0.55 -15.05 -18.51
CA THR A 44 -0.61 -16.52 -18.61
C THR A 44 0.49 -17.12 -17.75
N ALA A 45 0.31 -18.35 -17.28
CA ALA A 45 1.25 -19.04 -16.40
C ALA A 45 2.71 -18.90 -16.86
N GLY A 46 3.61 -18.58 -15.94
CA GLY A 46 5.06 -18.55 -16.17
C GLY A 46 5.65 -17.30 -16.83
N GLU A 47 4.83 -16.35 -17.31
CA GLU A 47 5.32 -15.13 -18.00
C GLU A 47 5.05 -13.85 -17.19
N ALA A 48 5.93 -13.54 -16.24
CA ALA A 48 5.88 -12.27 -15.51
C ALA A 48 6.64 -11.17 -16.26
N GLN A 49 5.96 -10.09 -16.63
CA GLN A 49 6.52 -8.91 -17.27
C GLN A 49 6.48 -7.72 -16.33
N GLN A 50 7.53 -6.90 -16.34
CA GLN A 50 7.57 -5.66 -15.58
C GLN A 50 6.91 -4.53 -16.35
N ALA A 51 6.09 -3.74 -15.67
CA ALA A 51 5.37 -2.60 -16.21
C ALA A 51 5.16 -1.52 -15.14
N LYS A 52 4.34 -0.52 -15.46
CA LYS A 52 3.85 0.50 -14.52
C LYS A 52 2.43 0.21 -14.06
N CYS A 53 2.18 0.48 -12.79
CA CYS A 53 0.85 0.63 -12.21
C CYS A 53 0.65 2.08 -11.78
N MET A 54 -0.47 2.69 -12.18
CA MET A 54 -0.81 4.05 -11.80
C MET A 54 -1.79 4.06 -10.63
N GLY A 55 -1.31 4.35 -9.44
CA GLY A 55 -2.12 4.57 -8.25
C GLY A 55 -2.87 5.90 -8.32
N ILE A 56 -4.14 5.92 -7.89
CA ILE A 56 -4.93 7.15 -7.75
C ILE A 56 -5.28 7.36 -6.28
N GLY A 57 -5.00 8.56 -5.78
CA GLY A 57 -5.34 9.00 -4.42
C GLY A 57 -6.11 10.32 -4.43
N SER A 58 -6.68 10.68 -3.28
CA SER A 58 -7.23 12.02 -3.00
C SER A 58 -8.19 12.56 -4.07
N VAL A 59 -9.07 11.72 -4.60
CA VAL A 59 -10.09 12.14 -5.57
C VAL A 59 -11.05 13.12 -4.89
N PHE A 60 -11.15 14.33 -5.44
CA PHE A 60 -11.94 15.40 -4.87
C PHE A 60 -12.66 16.21 -5.94
N CYS A 61 -13.85 16.69 -5.60
CA CYS A 61 -14.64 17.61 -6.40
C CYS A 61 -15.11 18.75 -5.47
N PRO A 62 -14.79 20.03 -5.80
CA PRO A 62 -15.25 21.18 -5.03
C PRO A 62 -16.76 21.18 -4.85
N VAL A 63 -17.24 21.76 -3.75
CA VAL A 63 -18.64 21.63 -3.31
C VAL A 63 -19.60 22.18 -4.36
N GLU A 64 -19.24 23.32 -4.96
CA GLU A 64 -19.92 24.01 -6.05
C GLU A 64 -20.05 23.16 -7.33
N HIS A 65 -19.13 22.23 -7.54
CA HIS A 65 -19.03 21.40 -8.75
C HIS A 65 -19.61 19.99 -8.56
N ARG A 66 -20.00 19.61 -7.34
CA ARG A 66 -20.58 18.29 -7.04
C ARG A 66 -21.92 18.07 -7.73
N GLY A 67 -22.23 16.81 -8.03
CA GLY A 67 -23.47 16.42 -8.70
C GLY A 67 -23.45 16.55 -10.23
N HIS A 68 -22.42 17.18 -10.81
CA HIS A 68 -22.28 17.35 -12.26
C HIS A 68 -21.49 16.23 -12.95
N GLY A 69 -20.96 15.27 -12.18
CA GLY A 69 -20.22 14.12 -12.72
C GLY A 69 -18.75 14.40 -13.08
N TYR A 70 -18.20 15.56 -12.72
CA TYR A 70 -16.81 15.93 -13.05
C TYR A 70 -15.75 14.96 -12.51
N ALA A 71 -15.87 14.50 -11.27
CA ALA A 71 -14.95 13.47 -10.74
C ALA A 71 -14.99 12.18 -11.58
N SER A 72 -16.18 11.72 -11.98
CA SER A 72 -16.33 10.56 -12.85
C SER A 72 -15.76 10.81 -14.25
N GLN A 73 -15.91 12.02 -14.79
CA GLN A 73 -15.33 12.39 -16.08
C GLN A 73 -13.80 12.38 -16.03
N MET A 74 -13.20 12.98 -15.00
CA MET A 74 -11.75 12.98 -14.79
C MET A 74 -11.20 11.55 -14.71
N LEU A 75 -11.84 10.69 -13.92
CA LEU A 75 -11.42 9.29 -13.78
C LEU A 75 -11.55 8.51 -15.11
N LYS A 76 -12.61 8.74 -15.90
CA LYS A 76 -12.74 8.11 -17.23
C LYS A 76 -11.63 8.55 -18.18
N LEU A 77 -11.29 9.83 -18.19
CA LEU A 77 -10.21 10.36 -19.02
C LEU A 77 -8.85 9.77 -18.60
N LEU A 78 -8.59 9.68 -17.30
CA LEU A 78 -7.38 9.03 -16.78
C LEU A 78 -7.32 7.55 -17.13
N HIS A 79 -8.42 6.81 -16.97
CA HIS A 79 -8.49 5.41 -17.38
C HIS A 79 -8.12 5.24 -18.86
N GLN A 80 -8.72 6.06 -19.74
CA GLN A 80 -8.41 6.04 -21.18
C GLN A 80 -6.95 6.43 -21.48
N GLN A 81 -6.38 7.35 -20.71
CA GLN A 81 -4.98 7.74 -20.87
C GLN A 81 -4.03 6.60 -20.45
N PHE A 82 -4.31 5.94 -19.34
CA PHE A 82 -3.54 4.79 -18.85
C PHE A 82 -3.65 3.60 -19.81
N GLU A 83 -4.84 3.30 -20.30
CA GLU A 83 -5.07 2.23 -21.29
C GLU A 83 -4.31 2.46 -22.61
N LYS A 84 -4.09 3.73 -23.00
CA LYS A 84 -3.34 4.08 -24.22
C LYS A 84 -1.81 4.07 -24.03
N ASP A 85 -1.32 4.11 -22.79
CA ASP A 85 0.11 4.09 -22.51
C ASP A 85 0.61 2.63 -22.47
N PRO A 86 1.43 2.19 -23.45
CA PRO A 86 1.88 0.80 -23.52
C PRO A 86 2.79 0.39 -22.35
N THR A 87 3.27 1.35 -21.55
CA THR A 87 4.08 1.07 -20.35
C THR A 87 3.23 0.83 -19.10
N VAL A 88 1.94 1.19 -19.13
CA VAL A 88 1.01 1.04 -18.01
C VAL A 88 0.16 -0.20 -18.23
N ARG A 89 0.18 -1.11 -17.26
CA ARG A 89 -0.57 -2.39 -17.34
C ARG A 89 -1.60 -2.56 -16.24
N ALA A 90 -1.58 -1.68 -15.25
CA ALA A 90 -2.57 -1.64 -14.18
C ALA A 90 -2.77 -0.21 -13.65
N SER A 91 -3.87 -0.01 -12.94
CA SER A 91 -4.10 1.15 -12.10
C SER A 91 -4.82 0.71 -10.83
N ASN A 92 -4.41 1.24 -9.68
CA ASN A 92 -5.02 0.88 -8.40
C ASN A 92 -5.54 2.11 -7.65
N LEU A 93 -6.53 1.89 -6.80
CA LEU A 93 -6.99 2.88 -5.83
C LEU A 93 -7.60 2.17 -4.62
N TYR A 94 -7.85 2.93 -3.56
CA TYR A 94 -8.43 2.42 -2.33
C TYR A 94 -9.68 3.25 -1.99
N SER A 95 -10.84 2.62 -2.02
CA SER A 95 -12.12 3.31 -1.88
C SER A 95 -12.59 3.40 -0.43
N ASP A 96 -12.82 4.62 0.05
CA ASP A 96 -13.52 4.89 1.31
C ASP A 96 -15.03 5.13 1.12
N ILE A 97 -15.52 5.11 -0.13
CA ILE A 97 -16.95 5.35 -0.47
C ILE A 97 -17.68 4.07 -0.90
N GLY A 98 -17.11 2.92 -0.55
CA GLY A 98 -17.64 1.60 -0.91
C GLY A 98 -17.24 1.12 -2.31
N PRO A 99 -17.69 -0.08 -2.71
CA PRO A 99 -17.20 -0.77 -3.91
C PRO A 99 -17.80 -0.26 -5.22
N VAL A 100 -18.94 0.43 -5.17
CA VAL A 100 -19.80 0.64 -6.34
C VAL A 100 -19.30 1.74 -7.28
N PHE A 101 -18.78 2.84 -6.73
CA PHE A 101 -18.46 4.03 -7.53
C PHE A 101 -17.35 3.77 -8.55
N TYR A 102 -16.22 3.22 -8.07
CA TYR A 102 -15.04 2.97 -8.91
C TYR A 102 -15.20 1.75 -9.81
N ASP A 103 -15.97 0.73 -9.39
CA ASP A 103 -16.25 -0.46 -10.20
C ASP A 103 -16.93 -0.13 -11.54
N ARG A 104 -17.86 0.84 -11.51
CA ARG A 104 -18.54 1.37 -12.70
C ARG A 104 -17.61 2.13 -13.64
N LEU A 105 -16.43 2.53 -13.17
CA LEU A 105 -15.45 3.30 -13.93
C LEU A 105 -14.25 2.46 -14.40
N GLY A 106 -14.25 1.15 -14.11
CA GLY A 106 -13.23 0.20 -14.59
C GLY A 106 -12.33 -0.37 -13.49
N TRP A 107 -12.31 0.21 -12.29
CA TRP A 107 -11.54 -0.32 -11.16
C TRP A 107 -12.36 -1.33 -10.37
N LYS A 108 -12.13 -2.61 -10.66
CA LYS A 108 -12.84 -3.73 -10.03
C LYS A 108 -12.43 -3.91 -8.59
N THR A 109 -13.42 -4.15 -7.73
CA THR A 109 -13.19 -4.36 -6.29
C THR A 109 -12.44 -5.68 -6.07
N MET A 110 -11.39 -5.62 -5.27
CA MET A 110 -10.53 -6.76 -4.96
C MET A 110 -10.68 -7.18 -3.49
N PRO A 111 -10.44 -8.46 -3.15
CA PRO A 111 -10.45 -8.91 -1.76
C PRO A 111 -9.55 -8.04 -0.88
N SER A 112 -10.12 -7.53 0.22
CA SER A 112 -9.51 -6.52 1.08
C SER A 112 -9.55 -6.98 2.53
N LYS A 113 -8.76 -7.99 2.87
CA LYS A 113 -8.71 -8.55 4.23
C LYS A 113 -7.77 -7.73 5.12
N GLU A 114 -8.20 -7.46 6.34
CA GLU A 114 -7.38 -6.86 7.38
C GLU A 114 -7.45 -7.70 8.66
N ILE A 115 -6.32 -7.76 9.33
CA ILE A 115 -6.19 -8.27 10.68
C ILE A 115 -6.02 -7.07 11.61
N VAL A 116 -6.84 -7.00 12.65
CA VAL A 116 -6.70 -6.00 13.72
C VAL A 116 -6.42 -6.73 15.04
N ILE A 117 -5.34 -6.33 15.69
CA ILE A 117 -4.87 -6.90 16.95
C ILE A 117 -4.85 -5.77 17.98
N ALA A 118 -5.39 -6.01 19.17
CA ALA A 118 -5.31 -5.07 20.27
C ALA A 118 -3.86 -4.88 20.73
N ALA A 119 -3.48 -3.66 21.09
CA ALA A 119 -2.21 -3.41 21.74
C ALA A 119 -2.29 -3.86 23.20
N GLU A 120 -1.55 -4.90 23.56
CA GLU A 120 -1.61 -5.52 24.89
C GLU A 120 -0.23 -5.58 25.56
N PRO A 121 -0.16 -5.52 26.89
CA PRO A 121 1.08 -5.69 27.65
C PRO A 121 1.77 -7.05 27.39
N SER A 122 2.71 -7.01 26.45
CA SER A 122 3.87 -7.89 26.20
C SER A 122 3.66 -9.33 25.73
N LEU A 123 4.20 -9.56 24.52
CA LEU A 123 5.11 -10.67 24.22
C LEU A 123 6.55 -10.16 24.40
N ALA A 124 7.46 -10.98 24.94
CA ALA A 124 8.88 -10.63 24.93
C ALA A 124 9.38 -10.64 23.48
N VAL A 125 10.08 -9.59 23.04
CA VAL A 125 10.70 -9.58 21.71
C VAL A 125 11.82 -10.64 21.70
N PRO A 126 11.76 -11.65 20.82
CA PRO A 126 12.79 -12.69 20.80
C PRO A 126 14.17 -12.13 20.40
N ASP A 127 15.25 -12.61 21.01
CA ASP A 127 16.62 -12.09 20.80
C ASP A 127 17.12 -12.18 19.36
N HIS A 128 16.59 -13.14 18.59
CA HIS A 128 16.93 -13.37 17.19
C HIS A 128 16.27 -12.35 16.24
N VAL A 129 15.29 -11.57 16.70
CA VAL A 129 14.64 -10.51 15.92
C VAL A 129 15.38 -9.20 16.12
N LYS A 130 15.70 -8.51 15.03
CA LYS A 130 16.35 -7.19 15.06
C LYS A 130 15.40 -6.13 14.53
N ALA A 131 15.45 -4.94 15.15
CA ALA A 131 14.74 -3.78 14.64
C ALA A 131 15.41 -3.29 13.36
N ILE A 132 14.61 -2.85 12.39
CA ILE A 132 15.10 -2.07 11.25
C ILE A 132 15.25 -0.63 11.74
N THR A 133 16.44 -0.06 11.59
CA THR A 133 16.77 1.26 12.14
C THR A 133 17.34 2.23 11.11
N SER A 134 17.63 1.76 9.89
CA SER A 134 18.19 2.60 8.83
C SER A 134 17.54 2.36 7.46
N SER A 135 17.69 3.33 6.57
CA SER A 135 17.20 3.25 5.19
C SER A 135 17.97 2.20 4.38
N GLU A 136 19.26 2.00 4.65
CA GLU A 136 20.08 0.98 3.99
C GLU A 136 19.60 -0.44 4.31
N GLU A 137 19.12 -0.67 5.54
CA GLU A 137 18.50 -1.95 5.91
C GLU A 137 17.19 -2.17 5.13
N ILE A 138 16.35 -1.12 4.98
CA ILE A 138 15.13 -1.19 4.17
C ILE A 138 15.47 -1.50 2.71
N GLU A 139 16.43 -0.78 2.13
CA GLU A 139 16.87 -0.98 0.75
C GLU A 139 17.28 -2.44 0.49
N ARG A 140 18.14 -2.99 1.36
CA ARG A 140 18.59 -4.38 1.25
C ARG A 140 17.44 -5.38 1.36
N LEU A 141 16.55 -5.20 2.35
CA LEU A 141 15.44 -6.13 2.61
C LEU A 141 14.39 -6.08 1.50
N VAL A 142 14.02 -4.87 1.06
CA VAL A 142 13.06 -4.69 -0.04
C VAL A 142 13.62 -5.18 -1.37
N ALA A 143 14.90 -4.94 -1.66
CA ALA A 143 15.52 -5.47 -2.88
C ALA A 143 15.44 -7.02 -2.91
N LYS A 144 15.73 -7.66 -1.77
CA LYS A 144 15.62 -9.12 -1.67
C LYS A 144 14.18 -9.61 -1.81
N ASP A 145 13.22 -8.89 -1.23
CA ASP A 145 11.80 -9.21 -1.36
C ASP A 145 11.32 -9.13 -2.82
N VAL A 146 11.77 -8.12 -3.57
CA VAL A 146 11.46 -7.98 -5.00
C VAL A 146 11.99 -9.18 -5.80
N GLU A 147 13.21 -9.65 -5.55
CA GLU A 147 13.73 -10.89 -6.18
C GLU A 147 12.82 -12.09 -5.92
N LEU A 148 12.31 -12.23 -4.70
CA LEU A 148 11.41 -13.32 -4.31
C LEU A 148 10.04 -13.19 -4.98
N LEU A 149 9.47 -11.99 -5.02
CA LEU A 149 8.21 -11.71 -5.73
C LEU A 149 8.31 -12.02 -7.22
N HIS A 150 9.47 -11.79 -7.85
CA HIS A 150 9.71 -12.22 -9.23
C HIS A 150 9.67 -13.74 -9.40
N THR A 151 10.18 -14.50 -8.44
CA THR A 151 10.11 -15.97 -8.44
C THR A 151 8.67 -16.44 -8.21
N GLU A 152 8.01 -15.91 -7.17
CA GLU A 152 6.61 -16.24 -6.84
C GLU A 152 5.67 -15.96 -8.02
N MET A 153 5.86 -14.84 -8.73
CA MET A 153 5.06 -14.50 -9.91
C MET A 153 5.23 -15.50 -11.07
N LYS A 154 6.40 -16.14 -11.20
CA LYS A 154 6.64 -17.17 -12.24
C LYS A 154 5.98 -18.50 -11.88
N ASP A 155 5.85 -18.79 -10.60
CA ASP A 155 5.26 -20.04 -10.10
C ASP A 155 3.72 -20.02 -10.13
N LEU A 156 3.10 -18.88 -10.44
CA LEU A 156 1.65 -18.77 -10.57
C LEU A 156 1.14 -19.40 -11.87
N GLU A 157 0.10 -20.22 -11.73
CA GLU A 157 -0.59 -20.89 -12.85
C GLU A 157 -1.68 -20.03 -13.50
N SER A 158 -1.97 -18.86 -12.93
CA SER A 158 -3.04 -17.96 -13.39
C SER A 158 -2.54 -16.54 -13.59
N ALA A 159 -3.34 -15.75 -14.31
CA ALA A 159 -3.03 -14.33 -14.48
C ALA A 159 -2.95 -13.63 -13.13
N ALA A 160 -1.95 -12.76 -12.98
CA ALA A 160 -1.67 -12.12 -11.71
C ALA A 160 -1.08 -10.72 -11.89
N VAL A 161 -1.29 -9.90 -10.87
CA VAL A 161 -0.73 -8.56 -10.75
C VAL A 161 -0.05 -8.46 -9.39
N CYS A 162 1.20 -8.01 -9.36
CA CYS A 162 1.94 -7.76 -8.13
C CYS A 162 2.57 -6.38 -8.19
N ILE A 163 2.01 -5.42 -7.46
CA ILE A 163 2.67 -4.13 -7.27
C ILE A 163 3.92 -4.40 -6.42
N LEU A 164 5.08 -3.96 -6.89
CA LEU A 164 6.34 -4.22 -6.21
C LEU A 164 6.59 -3.17 -5.12
N PRO A 165 7.04 -3.57 -3.92
CA PRO A 165 7.52 -2.63 -2.93
C PRO A 165 8.80 -1.95 -3.42
N THR A 166 8.98 -0.69 -3.05
CA THR A 166 10.21 0.05 -3.29
C THR A 166 10.68 0.70 -2.00
N ALA A 167 11.99 0.71 -1.78
CA ALA A 167 12.57 1.24 -0.55
C ALA A 167 12.27 2.74 -0.38
N ASP A 168 12.29 3.50 -1.48
CA ASP A 168 11.95 4.93 -1.50
C ASP A 168 10.49 5.19 -1.12
N LYS A 169 9.54 4.35 -1.56
CA LYS A 169 8.13 4.46 -1.17
C LYS A 169 7.92 4.09 0.30
N VAL A 170 8.52 3.01 0.77
CA VAL A 170 8.47 2.61 2.19
C VAL A 170 9.01 3.74 3.07
N ALA A 171 10.19 4.25 2.74
CA ALA A 171 10.82 5.37 3.45
C ALA A 171 9.96 6.64 3.37
N TRP A 172 9.33 6.94 2.24
CA TRP A 172 8.43 8.08 2.09
C TRP A 172 7.20 7.99 3.00
N ILE A 173 6.55 6.83 3.09
CA ILE A 173 5.41 6.63 3.99
C ILE A 173 5.84 6.77 5.46
N GLN A 174 6.98 6.21 5.83
CA GLN A 174 7.52 6.30 7.19
C GLN A 174 7.93 7.73 7.55
N LEU A 175 8.57 8.45 6.61
CA LEU A 175 8.92 9.86 6.78
C LEU A 175 7.67 10.74 6.93
N ARG A 176 6.61 10.48 6.14
CA ARG A 176 5.32 11.17 6.26
C ARG A 176 4.73 10.98 7.65
N SER A 177 4.71 9.74 8.12
CA SER A 177 4.27 9.38 9.47
C SER A 177 5.11 10.08 10.55
N ALA A 178 6.43 10.03 10.46
CA ALA A 178 7.34 10.67 11.41
C ALA A 178 7.22 12.20 11.40
N TYR A 179 6.98 12.82 10.25
CA TYR A 179 6.76 14.26 10.14
C TYR A 179 5.51 14.70 10.91
N TYR A 180 4.37 14.01 10.71
CA TYR A 180 3.16 14.28 11.49
C TYR A 180 3.41 14.08 12.99
N PHE A 181 4.16 13.03 13.32
CA PHE A 181 4.48 12.70 14.70
C PHE A 181 5.32 13.77 15.41
N GLN A 182 6.37 14.29 14.77
CA GLN A 182 7.22 15.35 15.32
C GLN A 182 6.47 16.67 15.57
N LYS A 183 5.35 16.90 14.85
CA LYS A 183 4.50 18.08 15.08
C LYS A 183 3.54 17.90 16.24
N LEU A 184 3.22 16.65 16.60
CA LEU A 184 2.20 16.32 17.60
C LEU A 184 2.79 15.86 18.94
N THR A 185 4.05 15.40 18.96
CA THR A 185 4.66 14.76 20.13
C THR A 185 6.16 15.08 20.26
N PRO A 186 6.74 14.97 21.48
CA PRO A 186 8.19 15.08 21.69
C PRO A 186 8.95 13.78 21.36
N TRP A 187 8.25 12.75 20.90
CA TRP A 187 8.81 11.42 20.71
C TRP A 187 9.50 11.29 19.35
N THR A 188 10.45 10.37 19.25
CA THR A 188 11.14 10.02 18.01
C THR A 188 10.81 8.59 17.60
N VAL A 189 10.56 8.40 16.30
CA VAL A 189 10.43 7.07 15.69
C VAL A 189 11.82 6.63 15.24
N ASP A 190 12.29 5.52 15.78
CA ASP A 190 13.60 4.92 15.50
C ASP A 190 13.49 3.46 15.00
N THR A 191 12.32 2.84 15.17
CA THR A 191 12.04 1.49 14.71
C THR A 191 11.17 1.57 13.46
N LEU A 192 11.73 1.15 12.33
CA LEU A 192 11.07 1.19 11.01
C LEU A 192 10.43 -0.16 10.64
N GLY A 193 10.64 -1.16 11.48
CA GLY A 193 10.26 -2.54 11.21
C GLY A 193 11.11 -3.53 12.01
N ALA A 194 11.11 -4.77 11.56
CA ALA A 194 11.91 -5.85 12.13
C ALA A 194 12.35 -6.85 11.06
N TYR A 195 13.44 -7.57 11.33
CA TYR A 195 13.92 -8.66 10.48
C TYR A 195 14.62 -9.73 11.31
N ILE A 196 14.81 -10.92 10.71
CA ILE A 196 15.57 -12.01 11.31
C ILE A 196 16.88 -12.21 10.52
N PRO A 197 18.05 -11.96 11.13
CA PRO A 197 19.33 -12.11 10.44
C PRO A 197 19.53 -13.50 9.84
N GLY A 198 20.08 -13.55 8.62
CA GLY A 198 20.35 -14.81 7.92
C GLY A 198 19.13 -15.48 7.27
N THR A 199 17.97 -14.82 7.29
CA THR A 199 16.75 -15.29 6.61
C THR A 199 16.18 -14.20 5.69
N ASP A 200 15.18 -14.54 4.89
CA ASP A 200 14.43 -13.58 4.06
C ASP A 200 13.24 -12.93 4.81
N ASN A 201 13.09 -13.22 6.10
CA ASN A 201 11.97 -12.74 6.90
C ASN A 201 12.18 -11.29 7.35
N TYR A 202 11.20 -10.44 7.05
CA TYR A 202 11.18 -9.06 7.50
C TYR A 202 9.77 -8.47 7.51
N ALA A 203 9.61 -7.39 8.25
CA ALA A 203 8.42 -6.56 8.22
C ALA A 203 8.78 -5.09 8.32
N THR A 204 8.08 -4.24 7.58
CA THR A 204 8.14 -2.78 7.72
C THR A 204 6.77 -2.27 8.15
N PHE A 205 6.74 -1.19 8.92
CA PHE A 205 5.49 -0.58 9.37
C PHE A 205 5.62 0.93 9.50
N PHE A 206 4.48 1.60 9.66
CA PHE A 206 4.40 3.02 9.99
C PHE A 206 3.40 3.28 11.14
N TYR A 207 3.48 4.48 11.70
CA TYR A 207 2.73 4.88 12.88
C TYR A 207 1.60 5.84 12.46
N HIS A 208 0.35 5.42 12.65
CA HIS A 208 -0.82 6.26 12.40
C HIS A 208 -1.35 6.82 13.72
N PHE A 209 -0.85 8.00 14.10
CA PHE A 209 -1.09 8.57 15.42
C PHE A 209 -2.56 8.93 15.68
N GLU A 210 -3.24 9.54 14.70
CA GLU A 210 -4.65 9.91 14.84
C GLU A 210 -5.54 8.69 15.14
N ARG A 211 -5.27 7.56 14.48
CA ARG A 211 -5.95 6.27 14.71
C ARG A 211 -5.33 5.46 15.86
N LYS A 212 -4.27 5.97 16.51
CA LYS A 212 -3.50 5.27 17.55
C LYS A 212 -3.15 3.84 17.14
N CYS A 213 -2.61 3.67 15.94
CA CYS A 213 -2.46 2.38 15.27
C CYS A 213 -1.07 2.23 14.65
N ILE A 214 -0.45 1.05 14.76
CA ILE A 214 0.67 0.66 13.89
C ILE A 214 0.10 -0.07 12.69
N TYR A 215 0.53 0.32 11.50
CA TYR A 215 0.14 -0.35 10.27
C TYR A 215 1.36 -0.99 9.62
N PHE A 216 1.30 -2.30 9.42
CA PHE A 216 2.30 -3.00 8.62
C PHE A 216 2.16 -2.59 7.15
N LEU A 217 3.29 -2.20 6.55
CA LEU A 217 3.39 -1.86 5.13
C LEU A 217 3.56 -3.12 4.31
N ARG A 218 4.55 -3.94 4.68
CA ARG A 218 4.90 -5.21 4.07
C ARG A 218 5.39 -6.17 5.14
N MET A 219 4.93 -7.42 5.11
CA MET A 219 5.46 -8.49 5.94
C MET A 219 5.75 -9.75 5.11
N ARG A 220 7.03 -10.13 5.04
CA ARG A 220 7.47 -11.45 4.59
C ARG A 220 7.77 -12.31 5.79
N SER A 221 6.99 -13.37 5.96
CA SER A 221 7.12 -14.35 7.04
C SER A 221 6.94 -15.74 6.45
N ASP A 222 7.68 -16.71 6.97
CA ASP A 222 7.62 -18.12 6.56
C ASP A 222 6.86 -19.03 7.54
N SER A 223 6.58 -18.52 8.73
CA SER A 223 6.00 -19.28 9.84
C SER A 223 5.14 -18.41 10.76
N GLU A 224 4.35 -19.06 11.61
CA GLU A 224 3.57 -18.38 12.65
C GLU A 224 4.49 -17.80 13.73
N GLU A 225 5.59 -18.48 14.05
CA GLU A 225 6.61 -18.04 14.99
C GLU A 225 7.26 -16.73 14.52
N THR A 226 7.69 -16.66 13.26
CA THR A 226 8.23 -15.43 12.65
C THR A 226 7.20 -14.30 12.69
N THR A 227 5.94 -14.59 12.38
CA THR A 227 4.86 -13.60 12.43
C THR A 227 4.68 -13.06 13.85
N LYS A 228 4.61 -13.93 14.86
CA LYS A 228 4.54 -13.56 16.29
C LYS A 228 5.76 -12.74 16.73
N ALA A 229 6.95 -13.06 16.22
CA ALA A 229 8.17 -12.31 16.47
C ALA A 229 8.06 -10.84 16.00
N PHE A 230 7.56 -10.61 14.78
CA PHE A 230 7.34 -9.26 14.25
C PHE A 230 6.21 -8.53 14.98
N LEU A 231 5.13 -9.24 15.33
CA LEU A 231 4.07 -8.69 16.16
C LEU A 231 4.59 -8.26 17.54
N ALA A 232 5.51 -9.00 18.16
CA ALA A 232 6.10 -8.60 19.45
C ALA A 232 6.86 -7.26 19.36
N VAL A 233 7.57 -7.02 18.25
CA VAL A 233 8.22 -5.72 18.00
C VAL A 233 7.18 -4.60 17.86
N ALA A 234 6.13 -4.83 17.07
CA ALA A 234 5.05 -3.85 16.92
C ALA A 234 4.27 -3.62 18.22
N GLN A 235 4.03 -4.65 19.04
CA GLN A 235 3.40 -4.52 20.36
C GLN A 235 4.23 -3.65 21.30
N ARG A 236 5.55 -3.87 21.36
CA ARG A 236 6.47 -3.02 22.14
C ARG A 236 6.38 -1.56 21.72
N GLU A 237 6.40 -1.30 20.41
CA GLU A 237 6.30 0.05 19.85
C GLU A 237 4.92 0.68 20.09
N ALA A 238 3.85 -0.11 19.97
CA ALA A 238 2.49 0.35 20.24
C ALA A 238 2.35 0.78 21.70
N LEU A 239 2.86 -0.01 22.64
CA LEU A 239 2.86 0.33 24.06
C LEU A 239 3.71 1.57 24.36
N ARG A 240 4.90 1.68 23.75
CA ARG A 240 5.80 2.84 23.89
C ARG A 240 5.08 4.15 23.54
N PHE A 241 4.22 4.13 22.52
CA PHE A 241 3.49 5.32 22.05
C PHE A 241 2.02 5.36 22.47
N GLN A 242 1.59 4.47 23.38
CA GLN A 242 0.20 4.38 23.86
C GLN A 242 -0.83 4.19 22.73
N PHE A 243 -0.44 3.46 21.69
CA PHE A 243 -1.32 3.02 20.62
C PHE A 243 -2.19 1.87 21.11
N VAL A 244 -3.38 1.73 20.53
CA VAL A 244 -4.41 0.80 21.00
C VAL A 244 -4.54 -0.43 20.12
N LYS A 245 -3.98 -0.39 18.91
CA LYS A 245 -4.09 -1.50 17.96
C LYS A 245 -2.94 -1.56 16.96
N ILE A 246 -2.81 -2.72 16.35
CA ILE A 246 -1.92 -3.05 15.24
C ILE A 246 -2.81 -3.58 14.11
N ALA A 247 -2.56 -3.14 12.88
CA ALA A 247 -3.32 -3.54 11.72
C ALA A 247 -2.40 -4.05 10.61
N ILE A 248 -2.82 -5.13 9.96
CA ILE A 248 -2.07 -5.75 8.88
C ILE A 248 -3.01 -6.13 7.74
N TRP A 249 -2.60 -5.80 6.51
CA TRP A 249 -3.36 -6.12 5.31
C TRP A 249 -2.83 -7.40 4.71
N ASP A 250 -3.75 -8.24 4.20
CA ASP A 250 -3.45 -9.37 3.30
C ASP A 250 -2.22 -10.23 3.67
N ILE A 251 -2.27 -10.98 4.79
CA ILE A 251 -1.19 -11.89 5.20
C ILE A 251 -1.43 -13.32 4.70
N PRO A 252 -0.57 -13.88 3.84
CA PRO A 252 -0.71 -15.27 3.37
C PRO A 252 -0.38 -16.35 4.41
N THR A 253 0.43 -16.05 5.43
CA THR A 253 0.85 -17.04 6.46
C THR A 253 -0.18 -17.29 7.55
N LEU A 254 -1.15 -16.40 7.74
CA LEU A 254 -2.20 -16.53 8.74
C LEU A 254 -3.48 -17.13 8.16
N LYS A 255 -3.32 -18.04 7.18
CA LYS A 255 -4.43 -18.71 6.49
C LYS A 255 -5.33 -19.51 7.43
N ASP A 256 -4.88 -19.82 8.64
CA ASP A 256 -5.67 -20.50 9.68
C ASP A 256 -5.76 -19.66 10.96
N ASN A 257 -6.98 -19.54 11.48
CA ASN A 257 -7.49 -18.61 12.51
C ASN A 257 -6.86 -18.67 13.93
N HIS A 258 -5.56 -18.95 14.09
CA HIS A 258 -5.01 -19.27 15.41
C HIS A 258 -3.74 -18.51 15.83
N ILE A 259 -3.68 -17.21 15.54
CA ILE A 259 -3.09 -16.31 16.55
C ILE A 259 -4.24 -15.92 17.47
N ASN A 260 -4.24 -16.47 18.69
CA ASN A 260 -5.24 -16.19 19.72
C ASN A 260 -5.66 -14.70 19.72
N GLN A 261 -6.97 -14.45 19.71
CA GLN A 261 -7.61 -13.11 19.74
C GLN A 261 -7.54 -12.26 18.46
N THR A 262 -7.15 -12.82 17.32
CA THR A 262 -7.09 -12.08 16.05
C THR A 262 -8.42 -12.14 15.31
N VAL A 263 -9.03 -10.99 14.99
CA VAL A 263 -10.21 -10.93 14.11
C VAL A 263 -9.74 -10.60 12.70
N ILE A 264 -10.00 -11.51 11.75
CA ILE A 264 -9.85 -11.26 10.32
C ILE A 264 -11.15 -10.64 9.83
N GLU A 265 -11.09 -9.40 9.36
CA GLU A 265 -12.24 -8.66 8.86
C GLU A 265 -12.05 -8.29 7.40
N MET A 266 -13.17 -8.17 6.67
CA MET A 266 -13.16 -7.51 5.38
C MET A 266 -13.20 -6.01 5.64
N ARG A 267 -12.24 -5.27 5.07
CA ARG A 267 -12.20 -3.82 5.19
C ARG A 267 -13.43 -3.19 4.56
N THR A 268 -14.04 -2.25 5.28
CA THR A 268 -15.14 -1.39 4.79
C THR A 268 -14.65 -0.02 4.34
N GLU A 269 -13.45 0.37 4.76
CA GLU A 269 -12.70 1.55 4.33
C GLU A 269 -11.49 1.10 3.50
N SER A 270 -10.97 1.98 2.63
CA SER A 270 -9.80 1.71 1.80
C SER A 270 -9.88 0.36 1.09
N ILE A 271 -11.04 0.10 0.48
CA ILE A 271 -11.32 -1.12 -0.27
C ILE A 271 -10.44 -1.11 -1.52
N SER A 272 -9.59 -2.12 -1.69
CA SER A 272 -8.69 -2.24 -2.84
C SER A 272 -9.51 -2.35 -4.13
N ALA A 273 -9.18 -1.54 -5.12
CA ALA A 273 -9.75 -1.62 -6.45
C ALA A 273 -8.64 -1.58 -7.51
N LEU A 274 -8.79 -2.40 -8.55
CA LEU A 274 -7.79 -2.60 -9.58
C LEU A 274 -8.44 -2.49 -10.96
N ALA A 275 -7.85 -1.67 -11.83
CA ALA A 275 -8.08 -1.70 -13.26
C ALA A 275 -6.87 -2.36 -13.92
N THR A 276 -7.09 -3.24 -14.88
CA THR A 276 -6.04 -3.93 -15.63
C THR A 276 -6.14 -3.61 -17.11
N PHE A 277 -4.98 -3.44 -17.76
CA PHE A 277 -4.88 -3.17 -19.20
C PHE A 277 -4.12 -4.32 -19.86
N ASP A 278 -4.77 -5.01 -20.80
CA ASP A 278 -4.25 -6.22 -21.43
C ASP A 278 -3.88 -7.35 -20.44
N VAL A 279 -4.51 -7.38 -19.27
CA VAL A 279 -4.42 -8.47 -18.29
C VAL A 279 -5.86 -8.86 -17.92
N PRO A 280 -6.19 -10.16 -17.82
CA PRO A 280 -7.54 -10.60 -17.45
C PRO A 280 -8.05 -9.92 -16.19
N THR A 281 -9.32 -9.51 -16.17
CA THR A 281 -9.93 -8.82 -15.02
C THR A 281 -10.03 -9.70 -13.78
N GLU A 282 -9.98 -11.02 -13.95
CA GLU A 282 -9.96 -12.03 -12.88
C GLU A 282 -8.53 -12.29 -12.34
N ALA A 283 -7.54 -11.50 -12.75
CA ALA A 283 -6.17 -11.67 -12.30
C ALA A 283 -6.07 -11.53 -10.77
N THR A 284 -5.30 -12.44 -10.17
CA THR A 284 -5.05 -12.40 -8.73
C THR A 284 -4.12 -11.23 -8.40
N TRP A 285 -4.48 -10.41 -7.42
CA TRP A 285 -3.57 -9.40 -6.89
C TRP A 285 -2.70 -10.01 -5.79
N LEU A 286 -1.45 -10.32 -6.12
CA LEU A 286 -0.45 -10.81 -5.18
C LEU A 286 0.12 -9.64 -4.35
N ALA A 287 0.31 -9.88 -3.05
CA ALA A 287 0.85 -8.90 -2.09
C ALA A 287 0.03 -7.59 -2.07
N ASN A 288 -1.30 -7.69 -1.94
CA ASN A 288 -2.21 -6.55 -1.78
C ASN A 288 -2.14 -6.00 -0.34
N GLU A 289 -0.92 -5.70 0.10
CA GLU A 289 -0.62 -5.14 1.40
C GLU A 289 -0.57 -3.61 1.35
N LYS A 290 -0.36 -3.00 2.51
CA LYS A 290 -0.52 -1.55 2.67
C LYS A 290 0.59 -0.73 2.02
N PHE A 291 1.72 -1.32 1.62
CA PHE A 291 2.75 -0.60 0.86
C PHE A 291 2.25 -0.14 -0.53
N ALA A 292 1.22 -0.78 -1.09
CA ALA A 292 0.59 -0.36 -2.34
C ALA A 292 -0.39 0.82 -2.14
N TRP A 293 -0.82 1.07 -0.90
CA TRP A 293 -1.61 2.24 -0.51
C TRP A 293 -0.77 3.53 -0.54
N VAL A 294 -1.45 4.66 -0.76
CA VAL A 294 -0.87 6.01 -0.91
C VAL A 294 -1.57 6.98 0.01
#